data_AF-T0QTP8-F1
#
_entry.id   AF-T0QTP8-F1
#
_cell.length_a   1.000
_cell.length_b   1.000
_cell.length_c   1.000
_cell.angle_alpha   90.00
_cell.angle_beta   90.00
_cell.angle_gamma   90.00
#
_symmetry.space_group_name_H-M   'P 1'
#
loop_
_entity.id
_entity.type
_entity.pdbx_description
1 polymer ?
#
loop_
_entity_poly.entity_id
_entity_poly.type
_entity_poly.pdbx_seq_one_letter_code
_entity_poly.pdbx_strand_id
1 'polypeptide(L)'
;MSAPTGVTLAFLLQFIDDFGGRAAFRGLTTEDVCYLYVLPTTEAANASYLDQYMQAHPASAGLMTAPANWYLGHTWQSLFLDVVDSITSFVYTVGDVRTTSVWFCLFANNQHEMQSFSFVQYMTRFRSVLDATGQLLLILPDLADPILLRRSWCLFEIFIAHCSGSVIEIASMATADPTFGTDPTVLLPCLHAVCTEDSEAATEQDEALIVQIIDAQLGCDAMDQLVLRILTTWFANLARTKFAPMQRPATQGMSPPCISSVTN
;
A
#
# COMPACT_ATOMS: atom_id res chain seq x y z
N MET A 1 16.47 7.40 14.93
CA MET A 1 16.86 6.27 14.05
C MET A 1 16.86 6.80 12.63
N SER A 2 17.83 6.42 11.80
CA SER A 2 17.77 6.74 10.36
C SER A 2 16.61 5.97 9.74
N ALA A 3 15.79 6.62 8.91
CA ALA A 3 14.72 5.93 8.19
C ALA A 3 15.32 4.80 7.32
N PRO A 4 14.63 3.64 7.20
CA PRO A 4 15.09 2.55 6.37
C PRO A 4 15.14 2.99 4.91
N THR A 5 16.02 2.41 4.11
CA THR A 5 16.07 2.70 2.67
C THR A 5 14.86 2.10 1.97
N GLY A 6 14.24 2.89 1.10
CA GLY A 6 13.16 2.45 0.21
C GLY A 6 13.57 2.49 -1.26
N VAL A 7 12.71 1.93 -2.10
CA VAL A 7 12.85 1.93 -3.56
C VAL A 7 11.95 3.01 -4.17
N THR A 8 12.46 3.70 -5.19
CA THR A 8 11.67 4.65 -5.97
C THR A 8 10.91 3.95 -7.09
N LEU A 9 9.97 4.65 -7.73
CA LEU A 9 9.32 4.14 -8.94
C LEU A 9 10.34 3.83 -10.05
N ALA A 10 11.40 4.64 -10.18
CA ALA A 10 12.47 4.40 -11.15
C ALA A 10 13.18 3.06 -10.91
N PHE A 11 13.43 2.69 -9.65
CA PHE A 11 14.00 1.38 -9.32
C PHE A 11 13.08 0.23 -9.73
N LEU A 12 11.78 0.33 -9.46
CA LEU A 12 10.82 -0.73 -9.81
C LEU A 12 10.74 -0.95 -11.32
N LEU A 13 10.74 0.14 -12.10
CA LEU A 13 10.76 0.07 -13.56
C LEU A 13 12.08 -0.49 -14.08
N GLN A 14 13.21 -0.06 -13.51
CA GLN A 14 14.52 -0.57 -13.89
C GLN A 14 14.66 -2.07 -13.59
N PHE A 15 14.18 -2.53 -12.43
CA PHE A 15 14.16 -3.94 -12.07
C PHE A 15 13.38 -4.77 -13.10
N ILE A 16 12.22 -4.27 -13.55
CA ILE A 16 11.44 -4.93 -14.60
C ILE A 16 12.26 -5.02 -15.90
N ASP A 17 12.90 -3.92 -16.31
CA ASP A 17 13.67 -3.88 -17.55
C ASP A 17 14.92 -4.78 -17.51
N ASP A 18 15.62 -4.83 -16.37
CA ASP A 18 16.82 -5.65 -16.16
C ASP A 18 16.56 -7.14 -16.36
N PHE A 19 15.33 -7.60 -16.11
CA PHE A 19 14.93 -9.01 -16.23
C PHE A 19 14.03 -9.31 -17.44
N GLY A 20 14.13 -8.50 -18.51
CA GLY A 20 13.47 -8.78 -19.79
C GLY A 20 12.13 -8.07 -19.97
N GLY A 21 11.86 -7.04 -19.16
CA GLY A 21 10.69 -6.20 -19.25
C GLY A 21 9.41 -6.88 -18.74
N ARG A 22 8.28 -6.19 -18.88
CA ARG A 22 6.98 -6.64 -18.35
C ARG A 22 6.54 -8.03 -18.82
N ALA A 23 7.00 -8.49 -19.98
CA ALA A 23 6.65 -9.81 -20.49
C ALA A 23 7.17 -10.94 -19.58
N ALA A 24 8.35 -10.76 -18.96
CA ALA A 24 8.94 -11.75 -18.07
C ALA A 24 8.17 -11.91 -16.74
N PHE A 25 7.47 -10.86 -16.32
CA PHE A 25 6.73 -10.80 -15.06
C PHE A 25 5.24 -11.10 -15.17
N ARG A 26 4.75 -11.40 -16.39
CA ARG A 26 3.31 -11.59 -16.62
C ARG A 26 2.80 -12.81 -15.85
N GLY A 27 1.81 -12.59 -14.99
CA GLY A 27 1.18 -13.65 -14.20
C GLY A 27 2.01 -14.12 -13.00
N LEU A 28 3.14 -13.46 -12.72
CA LEU A 28 3.96 -13.77 -11.55
C LEU A 28 3.46 -12.97 -10.34
N THR A 29 3.29 -13.66 -9.22
CA THR A 29 3.07 -13.05 -7.92
C THR A 29 4.35 -12.42 -7.37
N THR A 30 4.28 -11.59 -6.33
CA THR A 30 5.51 -11.08 -5.69
C THR A 30 6.31 -12.22 -5.02
N GLU A 31 5.64 -13.31 -4.62
CA GLU A 31 6.29 -14.55 -4.17
C GLU A 31 7.08 -15.22 -5.30
N ASP A 32 6.47 -15.39 -6.48
CA ASP A 32 7.17 -15.94 -7.65
C ASP A 32 8.40 -15.08 -8.00
N VAL A 33 8.26 -13.75 -7.97
CA VAL A 33 9.37 -12.83 -8.24
C VAL A 33 10.51 -12.99 -7.23
N CYS A 34 10.16 -13.27 -5.97
CA CYS A 34 11.15 -13.56 -4.94
C CYS A 34 11.99 -14.77 -5.28
N TYR A 35 11.34 -15.90 -5.57
CA TYR A 35 12.01 -17.17 -5.82
C TYR A 35 12.71 -17.24 -7.19
N LEU A 36 12.15 -16.58 -8.21
CA LEU A 36 12.69 -16.66 -9.57
C LEU A 36 13.79 -15.62 -9.84
N TYR A 37 13.76 -14.46 -9.17
CA TYR A 37 14.69 -13.37 -9.47
C TYR A 37 15.46 -12.88 -8.24
N VAL A 38 14.78 -12.55 -7.14
CA VAL A 38 15.45 -11.92 -5.97
C VAL A 38 16.42 -12.88 -5.30
N LEU A 39 15.95 -14.04 -4.85
CA LEU A 39 16.76 -15.03 -4.14
C LEU A 39 17.95 -15.51 -4.98
N PRO A 40 17.79 -15.92 -6.27
CA PRO A 40 18.92 -16.31 -7.10
C PRO A 40 19.92 -15.19 -7.32
N THR A 41 19.46 -13.94 -7.49
CA THR A 41 20.37 -12.80 -7.71
C THR A 41 21.20 -12.49 -6.47
N THR A 42 20.64 -12.69 -5.28
CA THR A 42 21.30 -12.29 -4.02
C THR A 42 21.98 -13.43 -3.26
N GLU A 43 21.91 -14.66 -3.77
CA GLU A 43 22.47 -15.86 -3.13
C GLU A 43 23.96 -15.69 -2.78
N ALA A 44 24.78 -15.24 -3.73
CA ALA A 44 26.22 -15.10 -3.52
C ALA A 44 26.59 -14.03 -2.49
N ALA A 45 25.79 -12.96 -2.39
CA ALA A 45 26.04 -11.86 -1.46
C ALA A 45 25.42 -12.11 -0.08
N ASN A 46 24.44 -13.02 0.02
CA ASN A 46 23.61 -13.24 1.20
C ASN A 46 23.10 -11.93 1.80
N ALA A 47 22.51 -11.08 0.95
CA ALA A 47 22.06 -9.74 1.27
C ALA A 47 20.65 -9.45 0.72
N SER A 48 20.08 -8.31 1.10
CA SER A 48 18.88 -7.80 0.43
C SER A 48 19.20 -7.42 -1.02
N TYR A 49 18.21 -7.52 -1.92
CA TYR A 49 18.39 -7.10 -3.31
C TYR A 49 18.73 -5.61 -3.38
N LEU A 50 18.11 -4.81 -2.51
CA LEU A 50 18.35 -3.38 -2.40
C LEU A 50 19.81 -3.07 -2.06
N ASP A 51 20.38 -3.73 -1.04
CA ASP A 51 21.77 -3.53 -0.63
C ASP A 51 22.75 -3.93 -1.74
N GLN A 52 22.52 -5.09 -2.37
CA GLN A 52 23.34 -5.54 -3.49
C GLN A 52 23.28 -4.57 -4.67
N TYR A 53 22.08 -4.06 -5.01
CA TYR A 53 21.89 -3.10 -6.08
C TYR A 53 22.67 -1.80 -5.81
N MET A 54 22.58 -1.27 -4.58
CA MET A 54 23.27 -0.05 -4.18
C MET A 54 24.80 -0.20 -4.21
N GLN A 55 25.31 -1.38 -3.83
CA GLN A 55 26.74 -1.68 -3.90
C GLN A 55 27.23 -1.78 -5.35
N ALA A 56 26.44 -2.39 -6.24
CA ALA A 56 26.78 -2.52 -7.65
C ALA A 56 26.65 -1.21 -8.43
N HIS A 57 25.74 -0.30 -8.02
CA HIS A 57 25.41 0.92 -8.74
C HIS A 57 25.50 2.20 -7.89
N PRO A 58 26.67 2.52 -7.30
CA PRO A 58 26.79 3.65 -6.36
C PRO A 58 26.48 5.01 -7.00
N ALA A 59 26.67 5.16 -8.32
CA ALA A 59 26.41 6.40 -9.03
C ALA A 59 24.92 6.72 -9.26
N SER A 60 24.05 5.70 -9.33
CA SER A 60 22.60 5.86 -9.53
C SER A 60 21.79 5.67 -8.24
N ALA A 61 22.44 5.32 -7.13
CA ALA A 61 21.78 5.03 -5.86
C ALA A 61 20.80 6.14 -5.40
N GLY A 62 21.14 7.42 -5.57
CA GLY A 62 20.27 8.53 -5.17
C GLY A 62 19.03 8.77 -6.05
N LEU A 63 18.96 8.16 -7.24
CA LEU A 63 17.77 8.19 -8.11
C LEU A 63 16.89 6.95 -7.89
N MET A 64 17.53 5.81 -7.66
CA MET A 64 16.88 4.51 -7.52
C MET A 64 16.40 4.25 -6.08
N THR A 65 17.04 4.86 -5.11
CA THR A 65 16.76 4.65 -3.69
C THR A 65 16.73 5.98 -2.95
N ALA A 66 15.93 6.03 -1.90
CA ALA A 66 15.85 7.17 -0.99
C ALA A 66 15.35 6.67 0.37
N PRO A 67 15.54 7.42 1.48
CA PRO A 67 14.88 7.09 2.74
C PRO A 67 13.39 6.82 2.51
N ALA A 68 12.90 5.67 2.95
CA ALA A 68 11.51 5.29 2.77
C ALA A 68 10.62 6.26 3.54
N ASN A 69 9.60 6.78 2.86
CA ASN A 69 8.55 7.57 3.49
C ASN A 69 7.22 6.81 3.53
N TRP A 70 7.12 5.65 2.88
CA TRP A 70 5.96 4.76 2.95
C TRP A 70 6.40 3.34 3.26
N TYR A 71 5.74 2.68 4.21
CA TYR A 71 5.74 1.23 4.32
C TYR A 71 4.78 0.65 3.28
N LEU A 72 5.21 -0.31 2.46
CA LEU A 72 4.35 -0.94 1.46
C LEU A 72 3.65 -2.18 2.04
N GLY A 73 2.37 -2.04 2.40
CA GLY A 73 1.51 -3.17 2.76
C GLY A 73 0.96 -3.85 1.52
N HIS A 74 1.34 -5.11 1.30
CA HIS A 74 0.87 -5.92 0.18
C HIS A 74 0.82 -7.40 0.58
N THR A 75 0.12 -8.21 -0.19
CA THR A 75 0.16 -9.66 -0.05
C THR A 75 1.12 -10.29 -1.05
N TRP A 76 1.82 -11.34 -0.63
CA TRP A 76 2.78 -12.07 -1.47
C TRP A 76 2.14 -12.75 -2.68
N GLN A 77 0.84 -13.03 -2.60
CA GLN A 77 0.05 -13.57 -3.70
C GLN A 77 -0.40 -12.51 -4.72
N SER A 78 -0.16 -11.21 -4.47
CA SER A 78 -0.48 -10.17 -5.44
C SER A 78 0.40 -10.31 -6.68
N LEU A 79 -0.17 -10.10 -7.87
CA LEU A 79 0.62 -10.02 -9.10
C LEU A 79 1.61 -8.86 -9.00
N PHE A 80 2.89 -9.13 -9.30
CA PHE A 80 3.95 -8.14 -9.13
C PHE A 80 3.75 -6.90 -9.99
N LEU A 81 3.33 -7.09 -11.25
CA LEU A 81 3.04 -5.96 -12.14
C LEU A 81 1.88 -5.11 -11.64
N ASP A 82 0.87 -5.72 -11.03
CA ASP A 82 -0.29 -5.01 -10.50
C ASP A 82 0.07 -4.18 -9.27
N VAL A 83 1.02 -4.67 -8.46
CA VAL A 83 1.62 -3.91 -7.35
C VAL A 83 2.37 -2.70 -7.89
N VAL A 84 3.23 -2.89 -8.89
CA VAL A 84 4.01 -1.79 -9.49
C VAL A 84 3.09 -0.77 -10.17
N ASP A 85 2.04 -1.20 -10.87
CA ASP A 85 1.09 -0.31 -11.53
C ASP A 85 0.23 0.45 -10.51
N SER A 86 -0.13 -0.18 -9.38
CA SER A 86 -0.80 0.49 -8.26
C SER A 86 0.09 1.58 -7.65
N ILE A 87 1.36 1.28 -7.39
CA ILE A 87 2.34 2.27 -6.90
C ILE A 87 2.52 3.39 -7.93
N THR A 88 2.59 3.05 -9.22
CA THR A 88 2.69 4.01 -10.31
C THR A 88 1.50 4.99 -10.30
N SER A 89 0.28 4.46 -10.23
CA SER A 89 -0.93 5.29 -10.14
C SER A 89 -0.90 6.18 -8.91
N PHE A 90 -0.52 5.65 -7.75
CA PHE A 90 -0.39 6.42 -6.52
C PHE A 90 0.62 7.57 -6.65
N VAL A 91 1.81 7.31 -7.17
CA VAL A 91 2.88 8.31 -7.38
C VAL A 91 2.41 9.45 -8.29
N TYR A 92 1.59 9.18 -9.29
CA TYR A 92 1.09 10.20 -10.21
C TYR A 92 -0.17 10.93 -9.75
N THR A 93 -0.92 10.38 -8.78
CA THR A 93 -2.21 10.94 -8.36
C THR A 93 -2.17 11.61 -7.00
N VAL A 94 -1.46 11.02 -6.03
CA VAL A 94 -1.41 11.47 -4.64
C VAL A 94 0.02 11.72 -4.19
N GLY A 95 0.96 10.87 -4.60
CA GLY A 95 2.38 10.99 -4.29
C GLY A 95 3.12 12.04 -5.13
N ASP A 96 4.44 11.94 -5.15
CA ASP A 96 5.32 12.75 -5.99
C ASP A 96 6.48 11.89 -6.50
N VAL A 97 6.65 11.83 -7.82
CA VAL A 97 7.70 11.07 -8.50
C VAL A 97 9.12 11.31 -7.97
N ARG A 98 9.40 12.49 -7.39
CA ARG A 98 10.71 12.87 -6.87
C ARG A 98 10.91 12.47 -5.41
N THR A 99 9.84 12.29 -4.65
CA THR A 99 9.94 12.13 -3.19
C THR A 99 9.34 10.83 -2.67
N THR A 100 8.45 10.18 -3.42
CA THR A 100 7.88 8.89 -3.03
C THR A 100 8.94 7.80 -3.08
N SER A 101 9.19 7.19 -1.93
CA SER A 101 10.07 6.03 -1.75
C SER A 101 9.39 5.03 -0.83
N VAL A 102 9.20 3.81 -1.34
CA VAL A 102 8.46 2.77 -0.62
C VAL A 102 9.43 1.76 -0.03
N TRP A 103 9.29 1.45 1.24
CA TRP A 103 9.91 0.26 1.82
C TRP A 103 9.10 -0.95 1.36
N PHE A 104 9.62 -1.66 0.35
CA PHE A 104 9.00 -2.85 -0.22
C PHE A 104 9.76 -4.07 0.30
N CYS A 105 9.10 -4.85 1.17
CA CYS A 105 9.72 -5.97 1.87
C CYS A 105 10.39 -6.99 0.93
N LEU A 106 9.89 -7.18 -0.31
CA LEU A 106 10.49 -8.01 -1.36
C LEU A 106 11.96 -7.63 -1.66
N PHE A 107 12.27 -6.34 -1.72
CA PHE A 107 13.61 -5.86 -2.07
C PHE A 107 14.46 -5.47 -0.85
N ALA A 108 13.81 -4.94 0.18
CA ALA A 108 14.50 -4.34 1.32
C ALA A 108 14.93 -5.36 2.39
N ASN A 109 14.27 -6.52 2.47
CA ASN A 109 14.70 -7.58 3.38
C ASN A 109 15.76 -8.48 2.71
N ASN A 110 16.67 -9.00 3.53
CA ASN A 110 17.47 -10.15 3.16
C ASN A 110 16.59 -11.41 3.18
N GLN A 111 16.06 -11.80 2.02
CA GLN A 111 15.10 -12.91 1.90
C GLN A 111 15.67 -14.26 2.36
N HIS A 112 17.00 -14.44 2.30
CA HIS A 112 17.68 -15.63 2.80
C HIS A 112 17.55 -15.78 4.32
N GLU A 113 17.55 -14.65 5.04
CA GLU A 113 17.40 -14.64 6.50
C GLU A 113 15.93 -14.70 6.93
N MET A 114 15.03 -14.07 6.18
CA MET A 114 13.62 -13.96 6.55
C MET A 114 12.97 -15.33 6.79
N GLN A 115 13.34 -16.36 6.03
CA GLN A 115 12.82 -17.72 6.19
C GLN A 115 13.07 -18.31 7.59
N SER A 116 14.06 -17.79 8.32
CA SER A 116 14.43 -18.25 9.68
C SER A 116 13.85 -17.40 10.81
N PHE A 117 13.13 -16.33 10.49
CA PHE A 117 12.64 -15.39 11.48
C PHE A 117 11.47 -15.99 12.28
N SER A 118 11.53 -15.83 13.59
CA SER A 118 10.38 -16.04 14.47
C SER A 118 9.33 -14.94 14.28
N PHE A 119 8.09 -15.22 14.69
CA PHE A 119 7.00 -14.25 14.74
C PHE A 119 7.42 -12.91 15.38
N VAL A 120 8.11 -12.95 16.53
CA VAL A 120 8.54 -11.74 17.25
C VAL A 120 9.59 -10.94 16.47
N GLN A 121 10.47 -11.62 15.72
CA GLN A 121 11.47 -10.95 14.88
C GLN A 121 10.82 -10.27 13.68
N TYR A 122 9.90 -10.96 12.99
CA TYR A 122 9.05 -10.35 11.97
C TYR A 122 8.33 -9.14 12.55
N MET A 123 7.73 -9.31 13.73
CA MET A 123 6.93 -8.28 14.37
C MET A 123 7.73 -7.01 14.68
N THR A 124 8.89 -7.22 15.31
CA THR A 124 9.78 -6.13 15.71
C THR A 124 10.32 -5.39 14.49
N ARG A 125 10.69 -6.12 13.43
CA ARG A 125 11.19 -5.52 12.20
C ARG A 125 10.11 -4.69 11.50
N PHE A 126 8.92 -5.24 11.25
CA PHE A 126 7.88 -4.48 10.57
C PHE A 126 7.52 -3.23 11.37
N ARG A 127 7.38 -3.34 12.70
CA ARG A 127 6.98 -2.22 13.56
C ARG A 127 8.02 -1.11 13.51
N SER A 128 9.30 -1.48 13.57
CA SER A 128 10.39 -0.51 13.47
C SER A 128 10.40 0.25 12.14
N VAL A 129 10.07 -0.42 11.02
CA VAL A 129 9.99 0.22 9.71
C VAL A 129 8.75 1.12 9.63
N LEU A 130 7.60 0.62 10.07
CA LEU A 130 6.36 1.38 10.04
C LEU A 130 6.45 2.63 10.91
N ASP A 131 6.96 2.52 12.14
CA ASP A 131 7.19 3.66 13.03
C ASP A 131 8.20 4.67 12.43
N ALA A 132 9.20 4.20 11.68
CA ALA A 132 10.20 5.08 11.05
C ALA A 132 9.66 5.80 9.80
N THR A 133 8.76 5.17 9.05
CA THR A 133 8.11 5.77 7.87
C THR A 133 6.94 6.68 8.25
N GLY A 134 6.19 6.31 9.30
CA GLY A 134 4.99 7.01 9.76
C GLY A 134 3.80 6.94 8.80
N GLN A 135 3.92 6.17 7.71
CA GLN A 135 2.91 6.08 6.66
C GLN A 135 2.86 4.66 6.10
N LEU A 136 1.64 4.13 5.93
CA LEU A 136 1.33 2.82 5.35
C LEU A 136 0.63 3.02 4.01
N LEU A 137 1.19 2.46 2.94
CA LEU A 137 0.58 2.38 1.62
C LEU A 137 0.07 0.96 1.38
N LEU A 138 -1.25 0.78 1.40
CA LEU A 138 -1.90 -0.51 1.16
C LEU A 138 -2.13 -0.72 -0.34
N ILE A 139 -1.66 -1.84 -0.87
CA ILE A 139 -1.81 -2.20 -2.28
C ILE A 139 -3.04 -3.07 -2.49
N LEU A 140 -4.07 -2.48 -3.09
CA LEU A 140 -5.36 -3.13 -3.37
C LEU A 140 -5.65 -3.13 -4.88
N PRO A 141 -4.92 -3.93 -5.68
CA PRO A 141 -4.96 -3.83 -7.14
C PRO A 141 -6.31 -4.27 -7.72
N ASP A 142 -6.88 -5.35 -7.19
CA ASP A 142 -8.19 -5.88 -7.57
C ASP A 142 -9.19 -5.67 -6.43
N LEU A 143 -10.22 -4.86 -6.69
CA LEU A 143 -11.30 -4.60 -5.74
C LEU A 143 -12.36 -5.70 -5.76
N ALA A 144 -12.43 -6.49 -6.84
CA ALA A 144 -13.34 -7.61 -6.98
C ALA A 144 -12.86 -8.85 -6.23
N ASP A 145 -11.54 -9.04 -6.14
CA ASP A 145 -10.90 -10.09 -5.33
C ASP A 145 -9.80 -9.50 -4.40
N PRO A 146 -10.19 -8.84 -3.30
CA PRO A 146 -9.28 -8.07 -2.46
C PRO A 146 -8.53 -8.97 -1.47
N ILE A 147 -7.62 -9.82 -1.98
CA ILE A 147 -6.87 -10.81 -1.19
C ILE A 147 -6.21 -10.20 0.05
N LEU A 148 -5.64 -8.99 -0.05
CA LEU A 148 -5.00 -8.28 1.06
C LEU A 148 -5.90 -8.22 2.32
N LEU A 149 -7.21 -7.99 2.14
CA LEU A 149 -8.16 -7.83 3.25
C LEU A 149 -8.47 -9.13 3.99
N ARG A 150 -8.05 -10.28 3.45
CA ARG A 150 -8.17 -11.61 4.05
C ARG A 150 -6.85 -12.14 4.61
N ARG A 151 -5.76 -11.36 4.56
CA ARG A 151 -4.46 -11.80 5.08
C ARG A 151 -4.22 -11.23 6.46
N SER A 152 -4.05 -12.09 7.44
CA SER A 152 -3.88 -11.71 8.85
C SER A 152 -2.69 -10.78 9.04
N TRP A 153 -1.56 -11.03 8.38
CA TRP A 153 -0.40 -10.13 8.39
C TRP A 153 -0.70 -8.73 7.84
N CYS A 154 -1.49 -8.60 6.76
CA CYS A 154 -1.87 -7.30 6.22
C CYS A 154 -2.86 -6.56 7.14
N LEU A 155 -3.80 -7.28 7.75
CA LEU A 155 -4.67 -6.70 8.79
C LEU A 155 -3.86 -6.26 10.01
N PHE A 156 -2.83 -7.02 10.39
CA PHE A 156 -1.95 -6.66 11.49
C PHE A 156 -1.14 -5.39 11.19
N GLU A 157 -0.66 -5.21 9.97
CA GLU A 157 -0.01 -3.97 9.54
C GLU A 157 -0.95 -2.76 9.66
N ILE A 158 -2.22 -2.91 9.28
CA ILE A 158 -3.26 -1.88 9.45
C ILE A 158 -3.48 -1.58 10.93
N PHE A 159 -3.57 -2.61 11.77
CA PHE A 159 -3.75 -2.48 13.21
C PHE A 159 -2.58 -1.70 13.84
N ILE A 160 -1.34 -2.03 13.48
CA ILE A 160 -0.17 -1.36 14.06
C ILE A 160 -0.01 0.07 13.50
N ALA A 161 -0.35 0.30 12.22
CA ALA A 161 -0.44 1.66 11.67
C ALA A 161 -1.45 2.50 12.45
N HIS A 162 -2.62 1.94 12.77
CA HIS A 162 -3.63 2.61 13.58
C HIS A 162 -3.15 2.92 14.99
N CYS A 163 -2.54 1.96 15.68
CA CYS A 163 -2.02 2.15 17.04
C CYS A 163 -0.88 3.16 17.11
N SER A 164 -0.06 3.27 16.06
CA SER A 164 1.05 4.23 15.97
C SER A 164 0.61 5.63 15.51
N GLY A 165 -0.64 5.79 15.08
CA GLY A 165 -1.12 7.04 14.47
C GLY A 165 -0.51 7.30 13.09
N SER A 166 -0.04 6.26 12.40
CA SER A 166 0.49 6.36 11.04
C SER A 166 -0.62 6.73 10.06
N VAL A 167 -0.25 7.48 9.02
CA VAL A 167 -1.17 7.75 7.89
C VAL A 167 -1.36 6.45 7.11
N ILE A 168 -2.61 6.11 6.78
CA ILE A 168 -2.92 4.94 5.94
C ILE A 168 -3.54 5.44 4.64
N GLU A 169 -2.94 5.05 3.52
CA GLU A 169 -3.40 5.36 2.17
C GLU A 169 -3.54 4.08 1.36
N ILE A 170 -4.40 4.08 0.34
CA ILE A 170 -4.61 2.93 -0.54
C ILE A 170 -4.14 3.30 -1.96
N ALA A 171 -3.36 2.40 -2.56
CA ALA A 171 -3.02 2.43 -3.97
C ALA A 171 -3.71 1.28 -4.70
N SER A 172 -4.31 1.59 -5.85
CA SER A 172 -4.98 0.62 -6.70
C SER A 172 -4.84 1.04 -8.16
N MET A 173 -4.65 0.07 -9.06
CA MET A 173 -4.68 0.32 -10.50
C MET A 173 -6.02 0.93 -10.95
N ALA A 174 -7.11 0.62 -10.25
CA ALA A 174 -8.43 1.17 -10.56
C ALA A 174 -8.45 2.71 -10.52
N THR A 175 -7.58 3.34 -9.73
CA THR A 175 -7.49 4.80 -9.64
C THR A 175 -6.98 5.48 -10.91
N ALA A 176 -6.35 4.72 -11.83
CA ALA A 176 -5.96 5.22 -13.15
C ALA A 176 -7.18 5.44 -14.07
N ASP A 177 -8.31 4.80 -13.79
CA ASP A 177 -9.57 5.03 -14.51
C ASP A 177 -10.16 6.40 -14.11
N PRO A 178 -10.37 7.33 -15.07
CA PRO A 178 -10.97 8.63 -14.78
C PRO A 178 -12.41 8.54 -14.25
N THR A 179 -13.10 7.42 -14.42
CA THR A 179 -14.44 7.15 -13.88
C THR A 179 -14.41 6.53 -12.47
N PHE A 180 -13.27 6.07 -11.96
CA PHE A 180 -13.19 5.50 -10.61
C PHE A 180 -13.61 6.53 -9.54
N GLY A 181 -14.39 6.15 -8.54
CA GLY A 181 -14.91 7.09 -7.53
C GLY A 181 -16.32 7.65 -7.83
N THR A 182 -16.94 7.30 -8.96
CA THR A 182 -18.33 7.71 -9.25
C THR A 182 -19.38 6.70 -8.79
N ASP A 183 -19.02 5.42 -8.72
CA ASP A 183 -19.92 4.33 -8.32
C ASP A 183 -19.37 3.60 -7.08
N PRO A 184 -19.97 3.80 -5.89
CA PRO A 184 -19.50 3.15 -4.66
C PRO A 184 -19.72 1.63 -4.65
N THR A 185 -20.52 1.07 -5.56
CA THR A 185 -20.76 -0.38 -5.61
C THR A 185 -19.50 -1.18 -5.91
N VAL A 186 -18.48 -0.55 -6.49
CA VAL A 186 -17.16 -1.16 -6.73
C VAL A 186 -16.48 -1.63 -5.43
N LEU A 187 -16.85 -1.08 -4.27
CA LEU A 187 -16.32 -1.49 -2.98
C LEU A 187 -17.05 -2.70 -2.37
N LEU A 188 -18.21 -3.09 -2.88
CA LEU A 188 -19.02 -4.17 -2.27
C LEU A 188 -18.21 -5.47 -2.03
N PRO A 189 -17.37 -5.95 -2.97
CA PRO A 189 -16.57 -7.15 -2.71
C PRO A 189 -15.54 -6.94 -1.60
N CYS A 190 -14.95 -5.74 -1.49
CA CYS A 190 -14.08 -5.37 -0.36
C CYS A 190 -14.83 -5.38 0.96
N LEU A 191 -16.04 -4.81 1.02
CA LEU A 191 -16.85 -4.78 2.25
C LEU A 191 -17.24 -6.19 2.71
N HIS A 192 -17.49 -7.12 1.78
CA HIS A 192 -17.81 -8.51 2.11
C HIS A 192 -16.58 -9.36 2.46
N ALA A 193 -15.39 -9.00 1.98
CA ALA A 193 -14.17 -9.75 2.22
C ALA A 193 -13.53 -9.49 3.60
N VAL A 194 -13.86 -8.37 4.24
CA VAL A 194 -13.29 -8.01 5.55
C VAL A 194 -13.96 -8.86 6.64
N CYS A 195 -13.19 -9.81 7.17
CA CYS A 195 -13.49 -10.56 8.38
C CYS A 195 -12.16 -10.88 9.07
N THR A 196 -11.83 -10.18 10.15
CA THR A 196 -10.54 -10.37 10.84
C THR A 196 -10.43 -11.77 11.45
N GLU A 197 -11.54 -12.32 11.95
CA GLU A 197 -11.59 -13.65 12.55
C GLU A 197 -11.27 -14.78 11.55
N ASP A 198 -11.67 -14.60 10.28
CA ASP A 198 -11.46 -15.56 9.20
C ASP A 198 -10.22 -15.23 8.34
N SER A 199 -9.33 -14.35 8.83
CA SER A 199 -8.14 -13.95 8.08
C SER A 199 -7.06 -15.01 8.12
N GLU A 200 -6.32 -15.19 7.03
CA GLU A 200 -5.41 -16.31 6.82
C GLU A 200 -3.93 -15.87 6.84
N ALA A 201 -3.04 -16.73 7.35
CA ALA A 201 -1.57 -16.59 7.19
C ALA A 201 -0.98 -17.74 6.34
N ALA A 202 0.34 -17.76 6.15
CA ALA A 202 1.03 -18.92 5.58
C ALA A 202 1.20 -20.05 6.61
N THR A 203 1.15 -19.71 7.90
CA THR A 203 1.22 -20.67 9.01
C THR A 203 0.03 -20.45 9.95
N GLU A 204 -0.64 -21.53 10.34
CA GLU A 204 -1.77 -21.47 11.29
C GLU A 204 -1.37 -20.83 12.63
N GLN A 205 -0.10 -20.98 13.02
CA GLN A 205 0.43 -20.36 14.24
C GLN A 205 0.46 -18.83 14.14
N ASP A 206 0.95 -18.26 13.04
CA ASP A 206 0.97 -16.81 12.86
C ASP A 206 -0.44 -16.26 12.83
N GLU A 207 -1.35 -16.94 12.13
CA GLU A 207 -2.77 -16.59 12.06
C GLU A 207 -3.39 -16.49 13.45
N ALA A 208 -3.30 -17.56 14.25
CA ALA A 208 -3.86 -17.60 15.59
C ALA A 208 -3.25 -16.51 16.51
N LEU A 209 -1.93 -16.31 16.44
CA LEU A 209 -1.26 -15.29 17.24
C LEU A 209 -1.69 -13.87 16.86
N ILE A 210 -1.79 -13.56 15.57
CA ILE A 210 -2.20 -12.25 15.07
C ILE A 210 -3.63 -11.93 15.49
N VAL A 211 -4.56 -12.85 15.21
CA VAL A 211 -5.97 -12.67 15.56
C VAL A 211 -6.12 -12.49 17.07
N GLN A 212 -5.42 -13.30 17.88
CA GLN A 212 -5.40 -13.14 19.33
C GLN A 212 -4.88 -11.76 19.79
N ILE A 213 -3.81 -11.25 19.16
CA ILE A 213 -3.25 -9.94 19.49
C ILE A 213 -4.23 -8.80 19.14
N ILE A 214 -4.87 -8.88 17.97
CA ILE A 214 -5.84 -7.87 17.53
C ILE A 214 -7.08 -7.91 18.44
N ASP A 215 -7.63 -9.10 18.70
CA ASP A 215 -8.82 -9.26 19.52
C ASP A 215 -8.59 -8.75 20.95
N ALA A 216 -7.44 -9.08 21.56
CA ALA A 216 -7.11 -8.65 22.91
C ALA A 216 -6.92 -7.13 23.05
N GLN A 217 -6.51 -6.41 21.99
CA GLN A 217 -6.19 -4.98 22.07
C GLN A 217 -7.27 -4.06 21.49
N LEU A 218 -7.98 -4.51 20.46
CA LEU A 218 -9.00 -3.72 19.76
C LEU A 218 -10.33 -4.47 19.66
N GLY A 219 -10.29 -5.78 19.47
CA GLY A 219 -11.45 -6.60 19.13
C GLY A 219 -11.61 -6.75 17.61
N CYS A 220 -11.93 -7.95 17.13
CA CYS A 220 -12.07 -8.24 15.70
C CYS A 220 -13.14 -7.37 15.01
N ASP A 221 -14.32 -7.20 15.63
CA ASP A 221 -15.37 -6.33 15.12
C ASP A 221 -14.89 -4.88 14.93
N ALA A 222 -14.15 -4.34 15.90
CA ALA A 222 -13.65 -2.97 15.84
C ALA A 222 -12.53 -2.84 14.79
N MET A 223 -11.74 -3.90 14.58
CA MET A 223 -10.77 -3.98 13.51
C MET A 223 -11.46 -3.98 12.13
N ASP A 224 -12.50 -4.78 11.94
CA ASP A 224 -13.26 -4.81 10.68
C ASP A 224 -13.86 -3.43 10.39
N GLN A 225 -14.49 -2.80 11.38
CA GLN A 225 -15.01 -1.43 11.24
C GLN A 225 -13.91 -0.41 10.91
N LEU A 226 -12.68 -0.59 11.42
CA LEU A 226 -11.55 0.25 11.06
C LEU A 226 -11.17 0.10 9.58
N VAL A 227 -11.05 -1.14 9.10
CA VAL A 227 -10.71 -1.41 7.69
C VAL A 227 -11.78 -0.86 6.75
N LEU A 228 -13.06 -1.08 7.07
CA LEU A 228 -14.18 -0.52 6.30
C LEU A 228 -14.16 1.02 6.27
N ARG A 229 -13.82 1.68 7.38
CA ARG A 229 -13.64 3.15 7.40
C ARG A 229 -12.49 3.61 6.53
N ILE A 230 -11.36 2.90 6.52
CA ILE A 230 -10.21 3.23 5.66
C ILE A 230 -10.62 3.16 4.18
N LEU A 231 -11.24 2.05 3.76
CA LEU A 231 -11.71 1.84 2.39
C LEU A 231 -12.71 2.91 1.93
N THR A 232 -13.74 3.16 2.75
CA THR A 232 -14.80 4.12 2.42
C THR A 232 -14.30 5.56 2.42
N THR A 233 -13.38 5.91 3.33
CA THR A 233 -12.77 7.24 3.38
C THR A 233 -11.88 7.49 2.15
N TRP A 234 -11.04 6.52 1.80
CA TRP A 234 -10.21 6.57 0.61
C TRP A 234 -11.04 6.81 -0.66
N PHE A 235 -12.09 6.01 -0.86
CA PHE A 235 -12.98 6.17 -2.01
C PHE A 235 -13.70 7.53 -2.01
N ALA A 236 -14.19 7.98 -0.85
CA ALA A 236 -14.86 9.27 -0.72
C ALA A 236 -13.90 10.46 -0.99
N ASN A 237 -12.61 10.32 -0.71
CA ASN A 237 -11.61 11.34 -1.01
C ASN A 237 -11.35 11.43 -2.52
N LEU A 238 -11.25 10.29 -3.21
CA LEU A 238 -11.13 10.23 -4.67
C LEU A 238 -12.37 10.80 -5.39
N ALA A 239 -13.56 10.50 -4.88
CA ALA A 239 -14.79 11.12 -5.39
C ALA A 239 -14.75 12.65 -5.22
N ARG A 240 -14.33 13.13 -4.05
CA ARG A 240 -14.26 14.58 -3.75
C ARG A 240 -13.24 15.33 -4.62
N THR A 241 -12.08 14.76 -4.92
CA THR A 241 -11.11 15.41 -5.81
C THR A 241 -11.65 15.52 -7.24
N LYS A 242 -12.42 14.53 -7.70
CA LYS A 242 -13.07 14.56 -9.03
C LYS A 242 -14.27 15.51 -9.11
N PHE A 243 -15.05 15.62 -8.03
CA PHE A 243 -16.24 16.47 -7.96
C PHE A 243 -16.00 17.81 -7.24
N ALA A 244 -14.75 18.21 -7.02
CA ALA A 244 -14.43 19.53 -6.50
C ALA A 244 -15.14 20.58 -7.37
N PRO A 245 -15.87 21.54 -6.78
CA PRO A 245 -16.75 22.41 -7.55
C PRO A 245 -15.92 23.13 -8.62
N MET A 246 -16.20 22.84 -9.89
CA MET A 246 -15.81 23.71 -11.00
C MET A 246 -16.18 25.12 -10.57
N GLN A 247 -15.19 26.02 -10.46
CA GLN A 247 -15.44 27.41 -10.10
C GLN A 247 -16.60 27.91 -10.96
N ARG A 248 -17.75 28.19 -10.34
CA ARG A 248 -18.86 28.82 -11.04
C ARG A 248 -18.29 30.12 -11.61
N PRO A 249 -18.46 30.41 -12.92
CA PRO A 249 -18.08 31.70 -13.45
C PRO A 249 -18.74 32.75 -12.58
N ALA A 250 -17.97 33.74 -12.12
CA ALA A 250 -18.50 34.81 -11.28
C ALA A 250 -19.72 35.40 -11.97
N THR A 251 -20.90 35.18 -11.39
CA THR A 251 -22.13 35.82 -11.84
C THR A 251 -21.93 37.30 -11.60
N GLN A 252 -21.64 38.05 -12.68
CA GLN A 252 -21.71 39.50 -12.65
C GLN A 252 -23.11 39.89 -12.17
N GLY A 253 -23.12 40.86 -11.25
CA GLY A 253 -24.19 41.06 -10.30
C GLY A 253 -25.56 41.24 -10.91
N MET A 254 -26.52 40.55 -10.32
CA MET A 254 -27.90 41.01 -10.26
C MET A 254 -28.25 41.12 -8.78
N SER A 255 -28.40 42.37 -8.31
CA SER A 255 -28.90 42.66 -6.99
C SER A 255 -30.28 42.02 -6.80
N PRO A 256 -30.55 41.33 -5.68
CA PRO A 256 -31.85 40.77 -5.43
C PRO A 256 -32.87 41.89 -5.22
N PRO A 257 -34.12 41.77 -5.71
CA PRO A 257 -35.16 42.76 -5.46
C PRO A 257 -35.56 42.71 -3.98
N CYS A 258 -35.49 43.86 -3.32
CA CYS A 258 -36.07 44.07 -1.98
C CYS A 258 -37.57 43.77 -2.03
N ILE A 259 -38.01 42.73 -1.31
CA ILE A 259 -39.43 42.56 -0.98
C ILE A 259 -39.67 43.31 0.32
N SER A 260 -40.26 44.49 0.21
CA SER A 260 -40.81 45.24 1.32
C SER A 260 -42.02 44.50 1.90
N SER A 261 -42.02 44.41 3.23
CA SER A 261 -43.09 43.96 4.13
C SER A 261 -44.51 44.26 3.67
N VAL A 262 -45.40 43.27 3.82
CA VAL A 262 -46.83 43.52 4.04
C VAL A 262 -47.28 42.75 5.27
N THR A 263 -47.46 43.50 6.35
CA THR A 263 -48.24 43.16 7.53
C THR A 263 -49.73 43.28 7.21
N ASN A 264 -50.46 42.18 7.32
CA ASN A 264 -51.68 41.97 8.13
C ASN A 264 -52.39 40.70 7.68
#